data_AF-A0A942Z1V9-F1
#
_entry.id   AF-A0A942Z1V9-F1
#
_cell.length_a   1.000
_cell.length_b   1.000
_cell.length_c   1.000
_cell.angle_alpha   90.00
_cell.angle_beta   90.00
_cell.angle_gamma   90.00
#
_symmetry.space_group_name_H-M   'P 1'
#
loop_
_entity.id
_entity.type
_entity.pdbx_description
1 polymer ?
#
loop_
_entity_poly.entity_id
_entity_poly.type
_entity_poly.pdbx_seq_one_letter_code
_entity_poly.pdbx_strand_id
1 'polypeptide(L)'
;MKMKMFLILLGILFVSACSREILNEEHKVYLSNKGWEIKKSIEVESNILDIPNEMLSNDGESGFTFLSEYLGEEVTQYVYELKEEDVEGKHLKAVIFEAEEKIIGGYGILPSWTPGRFNLDDKERLINEQMIKQ
;
A
#
# COMPACT_ATOMS: atom_id res chain seq x y z
N MET A 1 1.26 7.62 -68.68
CA MET A 1 2.07 6.51 -68.14
C MET A 1 2.91 7.06 -66.99
N LYS A 2 2.66 6.57 -65.75
CA LYS A 2 3.53 6.65 -64.55
C LYS A 2 3.82 8.09 -64.04
N MET A 3 3.58 8.43 -62.77
CA MET A 3 4.34 7.93 -61.63
C MET A 3 3.62 8.28 -60.32
N LYS A 4 3.44 7.25 -59.47
CA LYS A 4 3.00 7.33 -58.07
C LYS A 4 4.08 8.00 -57.23
N MET A 5 3.74 8.73 -56.17
CA MET A 5 4.54 8.67 -54.93
C MET A 5 3.72 9.02 -53.69
N PHE A 6 3.37 7.93 -53.00
CA PHE A 6 2.98 7.76 -51.60
C PHE A 6 2.95 9.00 -50.68
N LEU A 7 1.75 9.24 -50.14
CA LEU A 7 1.52 10.02 -48.93
C LEU A 7 2.30 9.39 -47.77
N ILE A 8 3.04 10.25 -47.09
CA ILE A 8 3.94 9.96 -45.97
C ILE A 8 3.18 9.24 -44.86
N LEU A 9 3.69 8.07 -44.49
CA LEU A 9 3.35 7.30 -43.29
C LEU A 9 3.63 8.21 -42.09
N LEU A 10 2.59 8.83 -41.53
CA LEU A 10 2.70 9.53 -40.25
C LEU A 10 2.82 8.45 -39.19
N GLY A 11 4.08 8.15 -38.82
CA GLY A 11 4.43 7.20 -37.79
C GLY A 11 3.84 7.65 -36.46
N ILE A 12 2.68 7.10 -36.12
CA ILE A 12 2.21 7.08 -34.74
C ILE A 12 3.07 6.03 -34.04
N LEU A 13 4.25 6.46 -33.60
CA LEU A 13 4.96 5.84 -32.50
C LEU A 13 4.02 5.93 -31.29
N PHE A 14 3.16 4.93 -31.13
CA PHE A 14 2.60 4.58 -29.84
C PHE A 14 3.80 4.20 -28.97
N VAL A 15 4.43 5.20 -28.37
CA VAL A 15 5.25 5.01 -27.19
C VAL A 15 4.26 4.52 -26.15
N SER A 16 4.17 3.21 -25.99
CA SER A 16 3.58 2.60 -24.82
C SER A 16 4.37 3.13 -23.64
N ALA A 17 3.87 4.21 -23.05
CA ALA A 17 4.27 4.62 -21.73
C ALA A 17 3.94 3.43 -20.83
N CYS A 18 4.94 2.59 -20.58
CA CYS A 18 4.96 1.77 -19.39
C CYS A 18 4.78 2.79 -18.25
N SER A 19 3.56 2.88 -17.72
CA SER A 19 3.26 3.57 -16.50
C SER A 19 4.06 2.87 -15.42
N ARG A 20 5.34 3.25 -15.25
CA ARG A 20 6.10 2.89 -14.07
C ARG A 20 5.35 3.55 -12.94
N GLU A 21 4.68 2.73 -12.16
CA GLU A 21 4.02 3.15 -10.95
C GLU A 21 5.07 3.85 -10.09
N ILE A 22 4.90 5.15 -9.91
CA ILE A 22 5.84 5.96 -9.13
C ILE A 22 5.47 5.69 -7.68
N LEU A 23 6.17 4.74 -7.07
CA LEU A 23 6.06 4.45 -5.66
C LEU A 23 6.68 5.60 -4.85
N ASN A 24 5.98 6.06 -3.81
CA ASN A 24 6.49 7.06 -2.87
C ASN A 24 7.76 6.51 -2.19
N GLU A 25 8.89 7.24 -2.30
CA GLU A 25 10.17 6.82 -1.73
C GLU A 25 10.17 6.85 -0.21
N GLU A 26 9.43 7.76 0.43
CA GLU A 26 9.31 7.79 1.89
C GLU A 26 8.56 6.55 2.40
N HIS A 27 7.52 6.11 1.69
CA HIS A 27 6.81 4.87 2.00
C HIS A 27 7.68 3.63 1.83
N LYS A 28 8.52 3.59 0.78
CA LYS A 28 9.50 2.52 0.60
C LYS A 28 10.47 2.45 1.77
N VAL A 29 11.04 3.58 2.17
CA VAL A 29 11.98 3.66 3.29
C VAL A 29 11.29 3.24 4.59
N TYR A 30 10.09 3.76 4.85
CA TYR A 30 9.29 3.42 6.03
C TYR A 30 9.04 1.91 6.14
N LEU A 31 8.54 1.27 5.07
CA LEU A 31 8.26 -0.16 5.06
C LEU A 31 9.54 -1.01 5.09
N SER A 32 10.59 -0.61 4.37
CA SER A 32 11.87 -1.31 4.36
C SER A 32 12.54 -1.29 5.74
N ASN A 33 12.45 -0.17 6.48
CA ASN A 33 12.94 -0.08 7.85
C ASN A 33 12.21 -1.03 8.81
N LYS A 34 10.97 -1.39 8.49
CA LYS A 34 10.16 -2.40 9.21
C LYS A 34 10.31 -3.81 8.64
N GLY A 35 11.21 -3.98 7.67
CA GLY A 35 11.53 -5.26 7.06
C GLY A 35 10.62 -5.69 5.92
N TRP A 36 9.73 -4.83 5.41
CA TRP A 36 8.78 -5.17 4.33
C TRP A 36 9.22 -4.62 2.97
N GLU A 37 8.95 -5.36 1.91
CA GLU A 37 9.23 -4.90 0.54
C GLU A 37 7.95 -4.69 -0.26
N ILE A 38 7.79 -3.49 -0.84
CA ILE A 38 6.67 -3.18 -1.72
C ILE A 38 6.84 -3.92 -3.05
N LYS A 39 5.79 -4.61 -3.47
CA LYS A 39 5.65 -5.18 -4.82
C LYS A 39 5.02 -4.19 -5.79
N LYS A 40 3.90 -3.56 -5.40
CA LYS A 40 3.18 -2.53 -6.19
C LYS A 40 2.25 -1.70 -5.30
N SER A 41 1.84 -0.53 -5.78
CA SER A 41 0.71 0.20 -5.20
C SER A 41 -0.59 -0.47 -5.66
N ILE A 42 -1.63 -0.44 -4.83
CA ILE A 42 -2.95 -0.96 -5.16
C ILE A 42 -3.97 0.17 -5.18
N GLU A 43 -3.92 1.04 -4.18
CA GLU A 43 -4.96 2.04 -3.94
C GLU A 43 -4.40 3.24 -3.20
N VAL A 44 -4.94 4.41 -3.50
CA VAL A 44 -4.70 5.66 -2.78
C VAL A 44 -6.04 6.35 -2.63
N GLU A 45 -6.40 6.71 -1.41
CA GLU A 45 -7.68 7.33 -1.11
C GLU A 45 -7.50 8.42 -0.04
N SER A 46 -8.01 9.62 -0.29
CA SER A 46 -7.98 10.74 0.67
C SER A 46 -9.39 11.06 1.12
N ASN A 47 -9.62 11.09 2.43
CA ASN A 47 -10.92 11.42 3.01
C ASN A 47 -10.75 12.12 4.36
N ILE A 48 -11.80 12.79 4.82
CA ILE A 48 -11.90 13.23 6.21
C ILE A 48 -12.04 11.99 7.10
N LEU A 49 -11.15 11.87 8.08
CA LEU A 49 -11.17 10.75 9.03
C LEU A 49 -12.36 10.90 9.98
N ASP A 50 -13.46 10.23 9.62
CA ASP A 50 -14.71 10.19 10.38
C ASP A 50 -15.00 8.76 10.86
N ILE A 51 -14.12 8.25 11.73
CA ILE A 51 -14.26 6.93 12.35
C ILE A 51 -14.81 7.11 13.77
N PRO A 52 -15.87 6.39 14.17
CA PRO A 52 -16.37 6.44 15.53
C PRO A 52 -15.28 6.10 16.57
N ASN A 53 -15.17 6.90 17.64
CA ASN A 53 -14.20 6.68 18.73
C ASN A 53 -14.28 5.27 19.35
N GLU A 54 -15.47 4.66 19.36
CA GLU A 54 -15.69 3.30 19.85
C GLU A 54 -15.01 2.24 18.96
N MET A 55 -14.81 2.52 17.67
CA MET A 55 -14.05 1.64 16.77
C MET A 55 -12.54 1.80 16.96
N LEU A 56 -12.06 3.01 17.29
CA LEU A 56 -10.65 3.27 17.55
C LEU A 56 -10.15 2.68 18.88
N SER A 57 -11.01 2.65 19.89
CA SER A 57 -10.67 2.17 21.25
C SER A 57 -10.68 0.65 21.39
N ASN A 58 -11.50 -0.06 20.62
CA ASN A 58 -11.51 -1.54 20.58
C ASN A 58 -10.33 -2.13 19.79
N ASP A 59 -9.66 -1.32 18.98
CA ASP A 59 -8.54 -1.72 18.13
C ASP A 59 -7.16 -1.56 18.81
N GLY A 60 -7.11 -1.32 20.13
CA GLY A 60 -5.88 -1.12 20.89
C GLY A 60 -4.87 -2.27 20.82
N GLU A 61 -5.31 -3.50 20.55
CA GLU A 61 -4.42 -4.66 20.32
C GLU A 61 -3.82 -4.70 18.91
N SER A 62 -4.40 -3.95 17.96
CA SER A 62 -4.00 -3.98 16.55
C SER A 62 -3.02 -2.88 16.15
N GLY A 63 -2.80 -1.87 17.02
CA GLY A 63 -1.75 -0.86 16.84
C GLY A 63 -2.18 0.39 16.05
N PHE A 64 -3.48 0.67 15.89
CA PHE A 64 -4.00 1.79 15.08
C PHE A 64 -4.48 3.00 15.90
N THR A 65 -4.10 3.06 17.17
CA THR A 65 -4.50 4.16 18.07
C THR A 65 -4.01 5.53 17.59
N PHE A 66 -2.97 5.58 16.73
CA PHE A 66 -2.45 6.80 16.12
C PHE A 66 -3.51 7.58 15.34
N LEU A 67 -4.53 6.92 14.77
CA LEU A 67 -5.60 7.58 14.02
C LEU A 67 -6.48 8.48 14.90
N SER A 68 -6.54 8.24 16.22
CA SER A 68 -7.38 9.04 17.12
C SER A 68 -6.95 10.50 17.23
N GLU A 69 -5.68 10.80 16.98
CA GLU A 69 -5.13 12.16 17.01
C GLU A 69 -5.52 12.99 15.77
N TYR A 70 -6.00 12.33 14.70
CA TYR A 70 -6.30 12.94 13.39
C TYR A 70 -7.80 12.95 13.06
N LEU A 71 -8.66 12.77 14.06
CA LEU A 71 -10.11 12.77 13.87
C LEU A 71 -10.61 14.12 13.34
N GLY A 72 -11.39 14.07 12.27
CA GLY A 72 -11.88 15.25 11.57
C GLY A 72 -10.85 15.93 10.66
N GLU A 73 -9.64 15.39 10.57
CA GLU A 73 -8.62 15.85 9.62
C GLU A 73 -8.66 15.08 8.29
N GLU A 74 -8.10 15.67 7.25
CA GLU A 74 -7.90 14.99 5.97
C GLU A 74 -6.73 14.02 6.09
N VAL A 75 -7.00 12.74 5.86
CA VAL A 75 -6.01 11.66 5.90
C VAL A 75 -5.99 10.97 4.55
N THR A 76 -4.80 10.71 4.03
CA THR A 76 -4.61 9.90 2.82
C THR A 76 -4.13 8.50 3.20
N GLN A 77 -4.89 7.51 2.76
CA GLN A 77 -4.59 6.10 2.89
C GLN A 77 -3.93 5.58 1.62
N TYR A 78 -2.83 4.86 1.77
CA TYR A 78 -2.10 4.18 0.70
C TYR A 78 -2.10 2.69 0.96
N VAL A 79 -2.53 1.88 -0.02
CA VAL A 79 -2.52 0.42 0.08
C VAL A 79 -1.46 -0.13 -0.87
N TYR A 80 -0.53 -0.90 -0.32
CA TYR A 80 0.54 -1.58 -1.04
C TYR A 80 0.36 -3.09 -1.01
N GLU A 81 0.64 -3.75 -2.13
CA GLU A 81 0.92 -5.18 -2.15
C GLU A 81 2.37 -5.39 -1.71
N LEU A 82 2.61 -6.27 -0.74
CA LEU A 82 3.96 -6.64 -0.31
C LEU A 82 4.46 -7.85 -1.10
N LYS A 83 5.78 -8.05 -1.14
CA LYS A 83 6.37 -9.24 -1.77
C LYS A 83 6.09 -10.51 -0.99
N GLU A 84 6.05 -10.42 0.33
CA GLU A 84 5.76 -11.52 1.24
C GLU A 84 4.35 -12.07 1.03
N GLU A 85 4.21 -13.37 1.26
CA GLU A 85 2.96 -14.10 1.16
C GLU A 85 2.60 -14.75 2.50
N ASP A 86 1.30 -14.86 2.76
CA ASP A 86 0.80 -15.69 3.85
C ASP A 86 0.96 -17.19 3.54
N VAL A 87 0.66 -18.03 4.52
CA VAL A 87 0.73 -19.50 4.37
C VAL A 87 -0.12 -20.06 3.23
N GLU A 88 -1.18 -19.37 2.80
CA GLU A 88 -2.00 -19.79 1.67
C GLU A 88 -1.46 -19.28 0.32
N GLY A 89 -0.37 -18.52 0.33
CA GLY A 89 0.25 -17.97 -0.88
C GLY A 89 -0.40 -16.68 -1.39
N LYS A 90 -1.13 -15.95 -0.53
CA LYS A 90 -1.66 -14.64 -0.89
C LYS A 90 -0.69 -13.56 -0.41
N HIS A 91 -0.42 -12.59 -1.28
CA HIS A 91 0.42 -11.45 -0.92
C HIS A 91 -0.17 -10.64 0.22
N LEU A 92 0.66 -10.32 1.20
CA LEU A 92 0.30 -9.41 2.27
C LEU A 92 0.03 -8.01 1.72
N LYS A 93 -0.70 -7.22 2.50
CA LYS A 93 -0.88 -5.79 2.22
C LYS A 93 -0.32 -4.94 3.34
N ALA A 94 0.17 -3.77 3.00
CA ALA A 94 0.41 -2.69 3.96
C ALA A 94 -0.53 -1.52 3.65
N VAL A 95 -1.08 -0.92 4.70
CA VAL A 95 -1.87 0.29 4.67
C VAL A 95 -1.09 1.38 5.39
N ILE A 96 -0.73 2.45 4.69
CA ILE A 96 0.00 3.60 5.24
C ILE A 96 -0.95 4.79 5.26
N PHE A 97 -0.93 5.56 6.34
CA PHE A 97 -1.70 6.79 6.47
C PHE A 97 -0.75 7.98 6.48
N GLU A 98 -1.11 9.01 5.73
CA GLU A 98 -0.48 10.33 5.77
C GLU A 98 -1.49 11.40 6.20
N ALA A 99 -1.02 12.36 6.99
CA ALA A 99 -1.69 13.64 7.24
C ALA A 99 -0.67 14.76 7.06
N GLU A 100 -1.06 15.86 6.44
CA GLU A 100 -0.15 16.97 6.10
C GLU A 100 1.13 16.50 5.38
N GLU A 101 1.00 15.56 4.42
CA GLU A 101 2.12 14.98 3.66
C GLU A 101 3.17 14.25 4.53
N LYS A 102 2.80 13.82 5.74
CA LYS A 102 3.68 13.06 6.65
C LYS A 102 3.03 11.74 6.99
N ILE A 103 3.84 10.68 7.00
CA ILE A 103 3.42 9.37 7.50
C ILE A 103 3.07 9.48 8.98
N ILE A 104 1.81 9.20 9.31
CA ILE A 104 1.30 9.19 10.69
C ILE A 104 1.26 7.78 11.29
N GLY A 105 1.26 6.75 10.43
CA GLY A 105 1.28 5.37 10.85
C GLY A 105 0.89 4.42 9.74
N GLY A 106 0.78 3.13 10.08
CA GLY A 106 0.34 2.12 9.13
C GLY A 106 0.26 0.73 9.73
N TYR A 107 -0.31 -0.18 8.96
CA TYR A 107 -0.57 -1.54 9.39
C TYR A 107 -0.51 -2.56 8.28
N GLY A 108 -0.37 -3.82 8.66
CA GLY A 108 -0.36 -4.94 7.74
C GLY A 108 -1.66 -5.72 7.72
N ILE A 109 -1.94 -6.40 6.61
CA ILE A 109 -3.08 -7.30 6.43
C ILE A 109 -2.59 -8.65 5.90
N LEU A 110 -2.98 -9.72 6.60
CA LEU A 110 -2.92 -11.11 6.20
C LEU A 110 -4.26 -11.49 5.53
N PRO A 111 -4.30 -11.63 4.19
CA PRO A 111 -5.56 -11.82 3.48
C PRO A 111 -6.31 -13.10 3.83
N SER A 112 -5.61 -14.14 4.31
CA SER A 112 -6.22 -15.42 4.70
C SER A 112 -6.61 -15.53 6.18
N TRP A 113 -6.51 -14.45 6.96
CA TRP A 113 -6.82 -14.46 8.38
C TRP A 113 -7.90 -13.44 8.74
N THR A 114 -8.69 -13.74 9.78
CA THR A 114 -9.71 -12.81 10.31
C THR A 114 -9.50 -12.67 11.83
N PRO A 115 -9.23 -11.46 12.34
CA PRO A 115 -9.31 -10.16 11.66
C PRO A 115 -8.13 -9.83 10.73
N GLY A 116 -7.07 -10.64 10.70
CA GLY A 116 -5.97 -10.57 9.71
C GLY A 116 -5.07 -9.33 9.78
N ARG A 117 -5.39 -8.35 10.62
CA ARG A 117 -4.58 -7.13 10.81
C ARG A 117 -3.37 -7.41 11.71
N PHE A 118 -2.25 -6.76 11.43
CA PHE A 118 -1.03 -6.87 12.23
C PHE A 118 -0.24 -5.55 12.29
N ASN A 119 0.58 -5.38 13.33
CA ASN A 119 1.51 -4.26 13.42
C ASN A 119 2.69 -4.48 12.48
N LEU A 120 3.05 -3.49 11.67
CA LEU A 120 4.18 -3.60 10.74
C LEU A 120 5.53 -3.91 11.43
N ASP A 121 5.67 -3.71 12.74
CA ASP A 121 6.86 -4.12 13.50
C ASP A 121 6.90 -5.62 13.85
N ASP A 122 5.82 -6.38 13.58
CA ASP A 122 5.65 -7.78 14.00
C ASP A 122 6.22 -8.81 13.01
N LYS A 123 7.05 -8.43 12.02
CA LYS A 123 7.50 -9.36 10.98
C LYS A 123 8.08 -10.67 11.55
N GLU A 124 8.97 -10.57 12.53
CA GLU A 124 9.57 -11.72 13.20
C GLU A 124 8.55 -12.59 13.93
N ARG A 125 7.56 -11.97 14.60
CA ARG A 125 6.48 -12.70 15.26
C ARG A 125 5.66 -13.49 14.25
N LEU A 126 5.29 -12.89 13.12
CA LEU A 126 4.52 -13.55 12.06
C LEU A 126 5.27 -14.72 11.42
N ILE A 127 6.59 -14.62 11.28
CA ILE A 127 7.44 -15.72 10.83
C ILE A 127 7.44 -16.86 11.87
N ASN A 128 7.65 -16.53 13.15
CA ASN A 128 7.73 -17.52 14.23
C ASN A 128 6.40 -18.25 14.47
N GLU A 129 5.29 -17.53 14.31
CA GLU A 129 3.93 -18.09 14.37
C GLU A 129 3.50 -18.80 13.08
N GLN A 130 4.39 -18.88 12.09
CA GLN A 130 4.13 -19.53 10.80
C GLN A 130 2.90 -18.95 10.09
N MET A 131 2.70 -17.64 10.17
CA MET A 131 1.60 -16.95 9.48
C MET A 131 2.01 -16.50 8.07
N ILE A 132 3.31 -16.26 7.86
CA ILE A 132 3.90 -15.84 6.58
C ILE A 132 5.06 -16.76 6.18
N LYS A 133 5.30 -16.87 4.88
CA LYS A 133 6.41 -17.67 4.34
C LYS A 133 7.72 -16.88 4.41
N GLN A 134 8.83 -17.58 4.69
CA GLN A 134 10.19 -17.06 4.51
C GLN A 134 10.61 -17.11 3.04
#